data_AF-A0A8T4YD61-F1
#
_entry.id   AF-A0A8T4YD61-F1
#
_cell.length_a   1.000
_cell.length_b   1.000
_cell.length_c   1.000
_cell.angle_alpha   90.00
_cell.angle_beta   90.00
_cell.angle_gamma   90.00
#
_symmetry.space_group_name_H-M   'P 1'
#
loop_
_entity.id
_entity.type
_entity.pdbx_description
1 polymer ?
#
loop_
_entity_poly.entity_id
_entity_poly.type
_entity_poly.pdbx_seq_one_letter_code
_entity_poly.pdbx_strand_id
1 'polypeptide(L)'
;MSIEKISVESRKELEQMIISDISIVEKGLTVICNNVPISDKTSLDVLCHDSNGQLVILQLNVQEDDALLLQGLQSLDFVDKFKSFLKATYNKHKIDDKEKPRLIMIAPSFSDAVRRAVESMKGIRIDLYEWEYLKLGDHKGLRLQPIFTWKQPEKPKEKEEKPAEKKHEPKTPKKKEPELPQPAPVVPEKKEEPKTEPEPKTETPKHETVKEPQPTFPKPVQEKPKEKEEPPKRKLKLF
;
A
#
# COMPACT_ATOMS: atom_id res chain seq x y z
N MET A 1 36.64 6.76 15.40
CA MET A 1 35.66 7.24 14.40
C MET A 1 34.41 7.63 15.17
N SER A 2 34.01 8.90 15.11
CA SER A 2 32.84 9.41 15.85
C SER A 2 31.61 9.33 14.96
N ILE A 3 30.47 8.95 15.53
CA ILE A 3 29.16 8.99 14.86
C ILE A 3 28.47 10.27 15.31
N GLU A 4 28.06 11.11 14.36
CA GLU A 4 27.33 12.35 14.61
C GLU A 4 25.89 12.22 14.11
N LYS A 5 24.91 12.69 14.90
CA LYS A 5 23.52 12.83 14.43
C LYS A 5 23.36 14.16 13.69
N ILE A 6 22.75 14.11 12.52
CA ILE A 6 22.39 15.27 11.71
C ILE A 6 20.88 15.51 11.82
N SER A 7 20.46 16.76 12.01
CA SER A 7 19.05 17.14 11.92
C SER A 7 18.58 17.19 10.47
N VAL A 8 17.42 16.60 10.21
CA VAL A 8 16.67 16.78 8.96
C VAL A 8 15.41 17.54 9.32
N GLU A 9 15.25 18.76 8.80
CA GLU A 9 14.13 19.64 9.12
C GLU A 9 13.03 19.60 8.06
N SER A 10 13.33 19.08 6.87
CA SER A 10 12.40 19.02 5.76
C SER A 10 11.83 17.62 5.60
N ARG A 11 10.51 17.50 5.74
CA ARG A 11 9.78 16.25 5.44
C ARG A 11 10.02 15.78 4.02
N LYS A 12 10.13 16.71 3.06
CA LYS A 12 10.45 16.40 1.66
C LYS A 12 11.84 15.81 1.51
N GLU A 13 12.82 16.30 2.27
CA GLU A 13 14.18 15.75 2.26
C GLU A 13 14.19 14.30 2.79
N LEU A 14 13.51 14.05 3.92
CA LEU A 14 13.35 12.71 4.47
C LEU A 14 12.66 11.75 3.48
N GLU A 15 11.59 12.21 2.83
CA GLU A 15 10.87 11.44 1.82
C GLU A 15 11.80 11.04 0.66
N GLN A 16 12.61 11.97 0.15
CA GLN A 16 13.55 11.68 -0.94
C GLN A 16 14.64 10.70 -0.52
N MET A 17 15.15 10.78 0.72
CA MET A 17 16.10 9.80 1.26
C MET A 17 15.49 8.39 1.30
N ILE A 18 14.24 8.28 1.76
CA ILE A 18 13.53 7.00 1.84
C ILE A 18 13.20 6.45 0.46
N ILE A 19 12.75 7.28 -0.48
CA ILE A 19 12.43 6.84 -1.85
C ILE A 19 13.68 6.39 -2.60
N SER A 20 14.82 7.06 -2.39
CA SER A 20 16.09 6.73 -3.04
C SER A 20 16.59 5.33 -2.68
N ASP A 21 16.28 4.85 -1.49
CA ASP A 21 16.54 3.48 -1.06
C ASP A 21 15.40 2.95 -0.20
N ILE A 22 14.26 2.64 -0.82
CA ILE A 22 13.07 2.14 -0.11
C ILE A 22 13.33 0.80 0.61
N SER A 23 14.38 0.09 0.22
CA SER A 23 14.74 -1.21 0.79
C SER A 23 15.21 -1.14 2.24
N ILE A 24 15.62 0.06 2.70
CA ILE A 24 15.95 0.32 4.11
C ILE A 24 14.73 0.21 5.03
N VAL A 25 13.52 0.45 4.51
CA VAL A 25 12.26 0.31 5.25
C VAL A 25 11.89 -1.16 5.29
N GLU A 26 11.72 -1.75 4.10
CA GLU A 26 11.41 -3.15 3.94
C GLU A 26 11.80 -3.64 2.54
N LYS A 27 12.36 -4.85 2.48
CA LYS A 27 12.74 -5.46 1.20
C LYS A 27 11.52 -5.81 0.36
N GLY A 28 11.58 -5.47 -0.93
CA GLY A 28 10.51 -5.80 -1.89
C GLY A 28 9.39 -4.76 -1.96
N LEU A 29 9.54 -3.61 -1.29
CA LEU A 29 8.68 -2.46 -1.55
C LEU A 29 9.00 -1.83 -2.89
N THR A 30 7.94 -1.45 -3.62
CA THR A 30 8.02 -0.68 -4.86
C THR A 30 7.12 0.56 -4.74
N VAL A 31 7.69 1.74 -4.97
CA VAL A 31 6.96 3.02 -4.89
C VAL A 31 6.00 3.15 -6.08
N ILE A 32 4.77 3.57 -5.80
CA ILE A 32 3.71 3.84 -6.79
C ILE A 32 3.62 5.36 -7.03
N CYS A 33 3.43 6.12 -5.95
CA CYS A 33 3.34 7.57 -5.98
C CYS A 33 3.66 8.14 -4.59
N ASN A 34 3.86 9.46 -4.53
CA ASN A 34 4.20 10.19 -3.32
C ASN A 34 3.52 11.56 -3.30
N ASN A 35 3.38 12.12 -2.10
CA ASN A 35 2.84 13.45 -1.82
C ASN A 35 1.44 13.68 -2.45
N VAL A 36 0.51 12.75 -2.22
CA VAL A 36 -0.87 12.83 -2.72
C VAL A 36 -1.75 13.52 -1.68
N PRO A 37 -2.38 14.67 -1.98
CA PRO A 37 -3.29 15.32 -1.05
C PRO A 37 -4.58 14.50 -0.89
N ILE A 38 -4.94 14.18 0.36
CA ILE A 38 -6.21 13.51 0.71
C ILE A 38 -7.22 14.54 1.23
N SER A 39 -6.76 15.50 2.03
CA SER A 39 -7.55 16.61 2.56
C SER A 39 -6.65 17.81 2.83
N ASP A 40 -7.24 18.94 3.23
CA ASP A 40 -6.50 20.16 3.58
C ASP A 40 -5.43 19.96 4.66
N LYS A 41 -5.56 18.90 5.48
CA LYS A 41 -4.68 18.63 6.64
C LYS A 41 -3.88 17.34 6.51
N THR A 42 -4.10 16.55 5.46
CA THR A 42 -3.52 15.20 5.32
C THR A 42 -3.10 14.93 3.89
N SER A 43 -1.83 14.61 3.73
CA SER A 43 -1.24 14.03 2.54
C SER A 43 -0.88 12.57 2.80
N LEU A 44 -1.01 11.75 1.77
CA LEU A 44 -0.35 10.46 1.70
C LEU A 44 1.08 10.70 1.21
N ASP A 45 2.07 10.40 2.05
CA ASP A 45 3.45 10.77 1.77
C ASP A 45 4.07 9.84 0.74
N VAL A 46 4.04 8.53 0.98
CA VAL A 46 4.48 7.55 -0.01
C VAL A 46 3.51 6.38 -0.03
N LEU A 47 3.04 6.04 -1.22
CA LEU A 47 2.28 4.83 -1.49
C LEU A 47 3.18 3.84 -2.22
N CYS A 48 3.28 2.65 -1.66
CA CYS A 48 4.04 1.53 -2.20
C CYS A 48 3.13 0.31 -2.36
N HIS A 49 3.66 -0.72 -3.00
CA HIS A 49 3.20 -2.09 -2.83
C HIS A 49 4.36 -2.99 -2.41
N ASP A 50 4.06 -4.05 -1.68
CA ASP A 50 5.04 -5.10 -1.37
C ASP A 50 5.17 -6.13 -2.51
N SER A 51 5.99 -7.15 -2.26
CA SER A 51 6.23 -8.26 -3.20
C SER A 51 4.97 -9.03 -3.58
N ASN A 52 3.97 -9.08 -2.69
CA ASN A 52 2.69 -9.77 -2.91
C ASN A 52 1.67 -8.85 -3.60
N GLY A 53 1.91 -7.55 -3.58
CA GLY A 53 1.07 -6.52 -4.14
C GLY A 53 0.12 -5.88 -3.14
N GLN A 54 0.27 -6.19 -1.86
CA GLN A 54 -0.45 -5.48 -0.80
C GLN A 54 0.04 -4.04 -0.76
N LEU A 55 -0.90 -3.10 -0.75
CA LEU A 55 -0.60 -1.67 -0.65
C LEU A 55 0.01 -1.34 0.72
N VAL A 56 1.05 -0.54 0.71
CA VAL A 56 1.80 -0.11 1.90
C VAL A 56 1.89 1.40 1.87
N ILE A 57 1.40 2.04 2.93
CA ILE A 57 1.43 3.50 3.10
C ILE A 57 2.57 3.82 4.05
N LEU A 58 3.46 4.72 3.65
CA LEU A 58 4.45 5.29 4.55
C LEU A 58 3.99 6.68 4.94
N GLN A 59 3.86 6.92 6.25
CA GLN A 59 3.59 8.24 6.80
C GLN A 59 4.82 8.71 7.57
N LEU A 60 5.36 9.86 7.17
CA LEU A 60 6.67 10.37 7.58
C LEU A 60 6.51 11.62 8.44
N ASN A 61 7.34 11.77 9.47
CA ASN A 61 7.51 13.03 10.16
C ASN A 61 8.97 13.31 10.55
N VAL A 62 9.31 14.59 10.64
CA VAL A 62 10.65 15.06 11.05
C VAL A 62 10.75 15.38 12.54
N GLN A 63 9.62 15.40 13.24
CA GLN A 63 9.50 15.59 14.68
C GLN A 63 8.53 14.56 15.26
N GLU A 64 8.52 14.43 16.58
CA GLU A 64 7.47 13.71 17.28
C GLU A 64 6.15 14.48 17.14
N ASP A 65 5.12 13.82 16.63
CA ASP A 65 3.77 14.38 16.49
C ASP A 65 2.71 13.29 16.58
N ASP A 66 1.84 13.39 17.57
CA ASP A 66 0.75 12.44 17.78
C ASP A 66 -0.31 12.50 16.67
N ALA A 67 -0.43 13.64 15.96
CA ALA A 67 -1.34 13.78 14.84
C ALA A 67 -0.98 12.83 13.67
N LEU A 68 0.28 12.36 13.62
CA LEU A 68 0.75 11.44 12.59
C LEU A 68 -0.09 10.15 12.55
N LEU A 69 -0.55 9.66 13.71
CA LEU A 69 -1.39 8.46 13.78
C LEU A 69 -2.74 8.70 13.09
N LEU A 70 -3.39 9.82 13.38
CA LEU A 70 -4.68 10.16 12.75
C LEU A 70 -4.52 10.37 11.24
N GLN A 71 -3.46 11.04 10.80
CA GLN A 71 -3.14 11.22 9.38
C GLN A 71 -2.89 9.88 8.68
N GLY A 72 -2.18 8.95 9.33
CA GLY A 72 -1.96 7.60 8.81
C GLY A 72 -3.26 6.80 8.69
N LEU A 73 -4.15 6.88 9.67
CA LEU A 73 -5.47 6.24 9.63
C LEU A 73 -6.37 6.79 8.52
N GLN A 74 -6.34 8.11 8.30
CA GLN A 74 -7.05 8.73 7.18
C GLN A 74 -6.50 8.26 5.84
N SER A 75 -5.17 8.12 5.73
CA SER A 75 -4.53 7.59 4.53
C SER A 75 -4.91 6.14 4.26
N LEU A 76 -4.96 5.31 5.31
CA LEU A 76 -5.46 3.93 5.22
C LEU A 76 -6.89 3.86 4.69
N ASP A 77 -7.80 4.64 5.27
CA ASP A 77 -9.20 4.68 4.85
C ASP A 77 -9.36 5.14 3.40
N PHE A 78 -8.62 6.19 3.00
CA PHE A 78 -8.60 6.67 1.62
C PHE A 78 -8.11 5.58 0.65
N VAL A 79 -6.95 4.97 0.91
CA VAL A 79 -6.38 3.96 0.03
C VAL A 79 -7.27 2.71 -0.05
N ASP A 80 -7.86 2.26 1.06
CA ASP A 80 -8.73 1.09 1.05
C ASP A 80 -10.02 1.32 0.24
N LYS A 81 -10.56 2.55 0.27
CA LYS A 81 -11.73 2.94 -0.55
C LYS A 81 -11.41 2.99 -2.05
N PHE A 82 -10.20 3.44 -2.41
CA PHE A 82 -9.83 3.69 -3.81
C PHE A 82 -8.93 2.62 -4.43
N LYS A 83 -8.61 1.51 -3.73
CA LYS A 83 -7.67 0.48 -4.21
C LYS A 83 -7.98 -0.11 -5.59
N SER A 84 -9.24 -0.38 -5.93
CA SER A 84 -9.60 -0.87 -7.27
C SER A 84 -9.36 0.19 -8.36
N PHE A 85 -9.59 1.46 -8.03
CA PHE A 85 -9.24 2.57 -8.92
C PHE A 85 -7.71 2.72 -9.04
N LEU A 86 -6.98 2.67 -7.94
CA LEU A 86 -5.51 2.72 -7.93
C LEU A 86 -4.92 1.60 -8.79
N LYS A 87 -5.46 0.38 -8.72
CA LYS A 87 -5.06 -0.74 -9.58
C LYS A 87 -5.29 -0.47 -11.06
N ALA A 88 -6.40 0.17 -11.42
CA ALA A 88 -6.69 0.54 -12.80
C ALA A 88 -5.77 1.67 -13.30
N THR A 89 -5.54 2.70 -12.47
CA THR A 89 -4.68 3.85 -12.80
C THR A 89 -3.21 3.45 -12.90
N TYR A 90 -2.73 2.63 -11.98
CA TYR A 90 -1.35 2.19 -11.86
C TYR A 90 -1.17 0.74 -12.33
N ASN A 91 -1.67 0.43 -13.54
CA ASN A 91 -1.69 -0.92 -14.09
C ASN A 91 -0.30 -1.57 -14.30
N LYS A 92 0.78 -0.78 -14.26
CA LYS A 92 2.17 -1.27 -14.31
C LYS A 92 2.66 -1.80 -12.95
N HIS A 93 1.95 -1.48 -11.88
CA HIS A 93 2.28 -1.90 -10.52
C HIS A 93 1.48 -3.16 -10.15
N LYS A 94 2.08 -3.99 -9.31
CA LYS A 94 1.44 -5.21 -8.82
C LYS A 94 0.53 -4.84 -7.66
N ILE A 95 -0.67 -4.33 -7.92
CA ILE A 95 -1.63 -3.97 -6.87
C ILE A 95 -2.66 -5.09 -6.69
N ASP A 96 -2.73 -5.64 -5.49
CA ASP A 96 -3.81 -6.52 -5.03
C ASP A 96 -4.85 -5.70 -4.27
N ASP A 97 -6.02 -5.54 -4.88
CA ASP A 97 -7.15 -4.81 -4.33
C ASP A 97 -8.04 -5.67 -3.41
N LYS A 98 -7.74 -6.96 -3.25
CA LYS A 98 -8.42 -7.84 -2.28
C LYS A 98 -7.81 -7.72 -0.88
N GLU A 99 -6.52 -7.47 -0.82
CA GLU A 99 -5.80 -7.26 0.43
C GLU A 99 -6.15 -5.88 1.02
N LYS A 100 -6.09 -5.78 2.35
CA LYS A 100 -6.19 -4.49 3.03
C LYS A 100 -4.83 -3.77 2.97
N PRO A 101 -4.79 -2.45 2.77
CA PRO A 101 -3.55 -1.71 2.89
C PRO A 101 -3.01 -1.79 4.33
N ARG A 102 -1.70 -1.67 4.48
CA ARG A 102 -1.03 -1.53 5.77
C ARG A 102 -0.28 -0.21 5.87
N LEU A 103 0.00 0.22 7.09
CA LEU A 103 0.63 1.50 7.41
C LEU A 103 1.99 1.28 8.05
N ILE A 104 2.98 2.03 7.61
CA ILE A 104 4.29 2.16 8.23
C ILE A 104 4.46 3.63 8.61
N MET A 105 4.60 3.91 9.90
CA MET A 105 4.85 5.26 10.39
C MET A 105 6.35 5.40 10.69
N ILE A 106 6.94 6.50 10.22
CA ILE A 106 8.37 6.79 10.33
C ILE A 106 8.55 8.18 10.92
N ALA A 107 9.10 8.26 12.13
CA ALA A 107 9.30 9.51 12.87
C ALA A 107 10.63 9.44 13.66
N PRO A 108 11.22 10.55 14.15
CA PRO A 108 12.42 10.45 14.98
C PRO A 108 12.14 9.78 16.33
N SER A 109 10.92 9.93 16.84
CA SER A 109 10.39 9.28 18.04
C SER A 109 8.87 9.25 18.00
N PHE A 110 8.28 8.44 18.87
CA PHE A 110 6.83 8.38 19.10
C PHE A 110 6.54 8.46 20.60
N SER A 111 5.49 9.20 20.94
CA SER A 111 4.98 9.28 22.30
C SER A 111 4.49 7.92 22.79
N ASP A 112 4.49 7.73 24.12
CA ASP A 112 3.93 6.53 24.74
C ASP A 112 2.44 6.35 24.41
N ALA A 113 1.71 7.45 24.21
CA ALA A 113 0.30 7.41 23.85
C ALA A 113 0.10 6.77 22.47
N VAL A 114 0.88 7.19 21.46
CA VAL A 114 0.82 6.60 20.12
C VAL A 114 1.22 5.13 20.13
N ARG A 115 2.31 4.78 20.82
CA ARG A 115 2.77 3.38 20.94
C ARG A 115 1.68 2.48 21.51
N ARG A 116 1.12 2.85 22.66
CA ARG A 116 0.06 2.08 23.32
C ARG A 116 -1.21 2.01 22.49
N ALA A 117 -1.56 3.09 21.79
CA ALA A 117 -2.71 3.11 20.90
C ALA A 117 -2.53 2.10 19.76
N VAL A 118 -1.37 2.12 19.09
CA VAL A 118 -1.04 1.19 18.00
C VAL A 118 -1.02 -0.26 18.48
N GLU A 119 -0.39 -0.53 19.63
CA GLU A 119 -0.38 -1.87 20.25
C GLU A 119 -1.79 -2.40 20.57
N SER A 120 -2.72 -1.50 20.90
CA SER A 120 -4.11 -1.85 21.26
C SER A 120 -5.03 -2.01 20.05
N MET A 121 -4.65 -1.50 18.87
CA MET A 121 -5.47 -1.57 17.67
C MET A 121 -5.47 -2.99 17.10
N LYS A 122 -6.66 -3.61 17.02
CA LYS A 122 -6.85 -4.91 16.38
C LYS A 122 -7.43 -4.73 14.98
N GLY A 123 -7.02 -5.60 14.05
CA GLY A 123 -7.48 -5.62 12.67
C GLY A 123 -6.81 -4.63 11.70
N ILE A 124 -5.86 -3.80 12.15
CA ILE A 124 -5.16 -2.82 11.31
C ILE A 124 -3.65 -3.02 11.44
N ARG A 125 -2.97 -3.37 10.35
CA ARG A 125 -1.50 -3.55 10.34
C ARG A 125 -0.81 -2.19 10.34
N ILE A 126 -0.21 -1.84 11.47
CA ILE A 126 0.57 -0.61 11.64
C ILE A 126 1.94 -1.00 12.18
N ASP A 127 2.99 -0.58 11.48
CA ASP A 127 4.38 -0.71 11.92
C ASP A 127 4.95 0.66 12.26
N LEU A 128 5.79 0.74 13.30
CA LEU A 128 6.42 1.96 13.76
C LEU A 128 7.94 1.85 13.61
N TYR A 129 8.55 2.85 12.97
CA TYR A 129 9.99 2.95 12.78
C TYR A 129 10.51 4.30 13.26
N GLU A 130 11.56 4.25 14.07
CA GLU A 130 12.32 5.44 14.41
C GLU A 130 13.44 5.69 13.39
N TRP A 131 13.65 6.94 13.00
CA TRP A 131 14.73 7.29 12.08
C TRP A 131 15.79 8.18 12.74
N GLU A 132 17.04 7.96 12.34
CA GLU A 132 18.18 8.80 12.68
C GLU A 132 19.00 9.06 11.42
N TYR A 133 19.37 10.31 11.15
CA TYR A 133 20.32 10.61 10.09
C TYR A 133 21.72 10.76 10.68
N LEU A 134 22.64 9.89 10.27
CA LEU A 134 23.94 9.73 10.89
C LEU A 134 25.06 10.10 9.92
N LYS A 135 26.13 10.69 10.45
CA LYS A 135 27.39 10.95 9.75
C LYS A 135 28.50 10.13 10.38
N LEU A 136 29.24 9.39 9.55
CA LEU A 136 30.44 8.65 9.94
C LEU A 136 31.57 9.00 8.96
N GLY A 137 32.48 9.86 9.40
CA GLY A 137 33.49 10.44 8.51
C GLY A 137 32.82 11.25 7.40
N ASP A 138 33.09 10.91 6.14
CA ASP A 138 32.51 11.56 4.97
C ASP A 138 31.19 10.94 4.50
N HIS A 139 30.77 9.83 5.12
CA HIS A 139 29.54 9.14 4.77
C HIS A 139 28.37 9.62 5.62
N LYS A 140 27.21 9.81 4.97
CA LYS A 140 25.93 10.05 5.63
C LYS A 140 24.98 8.91 5.32
N GLY A 141 24.11 8.56 6.26
CA GLY A 141 23.15 7.49 6.07
C GLY A 141 21.92 7.64 6.95
N LEU A 142 20.77 7.27 6.40
CA LEU A 142 19.52 7.17 7.14
C LEU A 142 19.46 5.79 7.80
N ARG A 143 19.36 5.76 9.13
CA ARG A 143 19.11 4.55 9.90
C ARG A 143 17.63 4.50 10.26
N LEU A 144 16.96 3.40 9.94
CA LEU A 144 15.62 3.09 10.42
C LEU A 144 15.67 1.95 11.44
N GLN A 145 14.98 2.11 12.56
CA GLN A 145 14.88 1.13 13.61
C GLN A 145 13.40 0.79 13.87
N PRO A 146 12.99 -0.48 13.69
CA PRO A 146 11.63 -0.89 14.06
C PRO A 146 11.48 -0.83 15.59
N ILE A 147 10.44 -0.15 16.07
CA ILE A 147 10.10 -0.13 17.51
C ILE A 147 8.85 -0.95 17.80
N PHE A 148 7.96 -1.08 16.81
CA PHE A 148 6.80 -1.95 16.84
C PHE A 148 6.54 -2.47 15.44
N THR A 149 6.35 -3.77 15.30
CA THR A 149 5.96 -4.39 14.03
C THR A 149 4.79 -5.32 14.30
N TRP A 150 3.72 -5.17 13.53
CA TRP A 150 2.58 -6.06 13.61
C TRP A 150 3.03 -7.50 13.37
N LYS A 151 2.78 -8.39 14.32
CA LYS A 151 2.97 -9.83 14.14
C LYS A 151 1.66 -10.47 13.75
N GLN A 152 1.65 -11.24 12.66
CA GLN A 152 0.57 -12.18 12.41
C GLN A 152 0.49 -13.14 13.61
N PRO A 153 -0.69 -13.39 14.20
CA PRO A 153 -0.81 -14.49 15.14
C PRO A 153 -0.50 -15.78 14.37
N GLU A 154 0.65 -16.39 14.66
CA GLU A 154 0.94 -17.72 14.15
C GLU A 154 -0.19 -18.64 14.63
N LYS A 155 -0.91 -19.27 13.69
CA LYS A 155 -1.79 -20.39 14.05
C LYS A 155 -0.95 -21.38 14.85
N PRO A 156 -1.38 -21.82 16.04
CA PRO A 156 -0.67 -22.83 16.79
C PRO A 156 -0.42 -24.01 15.86
N LYS A 157 0.85 -24.35 15.61
CA LYS A 157 1.19 -25.63 14.99
C LYS A 157 0.65 -26.70 15.92
N GLU A 158 -0.46 -27.30 15.52
CA GLU A 158 -0.98 -28.53 16.08
C GLU A 158 0.21 -29.50 16.09
N LYS A 159 0.69 -29.85 17.29
CA LYS A 159 1.76 -30.83 17.44
C LYS A 159 1.23 -32.11 16.83
N GLU A 160 1.77 -32.54 15.70
CA GLU A 160 1.59 -33.91 15.21
C GLU A 160 1.97 -34.86 16.36
N GLU A 161 0.95 -35.48 16.96
CA GLU A 161 1.15 -36.65 17.80
C GLU A 161 1.80 -37.72 16.92
N LYS A 162 3.06 -38.03 17.21
CA LYS A 162 3.73 -39.21 16.67
C LYS A 162 2.85 -40.44 16.96
N PRO A 163 2.52 -41.27 15.97
CA PRO A 163 1.85 -42.54 16.23
C PRO A 163 2.79 -43.42 17.06
N ALA A 164 2.32 -43.87 18.22
CA ALA A 164 3.01 -44.86 19.04
C ALA A 164 3.27 -46.13 18.22
N GLU A 165 4.53 -46.59 18.24
CA GLU A 165 4.99 -47.84 17.64
C GLU A 165 4.12 -49.03 18.09
N LYS A 166 3.51 -49.71 17.11
CA LYS A 166 2.88 -51.02 17.33
C LYS A 166 3.99 -52.06 17.56
N LYS A 167 4.00 -52.64 18.76
CA LYS A 167 4.77 -53.86 19.08
C LYS A 167 4.38 -55.01 18.15
N HIS A 168 5.43 -55.65 17.64
CA HIS A 168 5.44 -56.89 16.88
C HIS A 168 4.95 -58.09 17.70
N GLU A 169 4.11 -58.94 17.11
CA GLU A 169 4.04 -60.39 17.38
C GLU A 169 3.74 -61.17 16.08
N PRO A 170 4.09 -62.47 15.98
CA PRO A 170 4.62 -63.08 14.75
C PRO A 170 3.60 -63.83 13.85
N LYS A 171 4.04 -64.05 12.60
CA LYS A 171 3.34 -64.62 11.43
C LYS A 171 3.05 -66.13 11.52
N THR A 172 2.01 -66.60 10.81
CA THR A 172 2.00 -67.68 9.76
C THR A 172 0.54 -68.02 9.32
N PRO A 173 0.26 -68.74 8.20
CA PRO A 173 0.67 -68.51 6.80
C PRO A 173 -0.48 -68.66 5.73
N LYS A 174 -0.28 -68.01 4.56
CA LYS A 174 -0.73 -68.34 3.16
C LYS A 174 -2.17 -68.85 2.84
N LYS A 175 -2.85 -68.10 1.95
CA LYS A 175 -3.49 -68.60 0.69
C LYS A 175 -3.89 -67.40 -0.20
N LYS A 176 -3.20 -67.22 -1.34
CA LYS A 176 -3.62 -67.47 -2.73
C LYS A 176 -4.39 -66.31 -3.39
N GLU A 177 -3.70 -65.64 -4.31
CA GLU A 177 -4.20 -64.88 -5.47
C GLU A 177 -5.03 -65.78 -6.42
N PRO A 178 -5.88 -65.23 -7.31
CA PRO A 178 -5.36 -64.68 -8.59
C PRO A 178 -6.04 -63.41 -9.16
N GLU A 179 -5.22 -62.68 -9.92
CA GLU A 179 -5.41 -61.77 -11.07
C GLU A 179 -6.80 -61.39 -11.67
N LEU A 180 -6.79 -60.13 -12.15
CA LEU A 180 -7.63 -59.32 -13.07
C LEU A 180 -8.32 -60.06 -14.26
N PRO A 181 -9.39 -59.52 -14.91
CA PRO A 181 -9.29 -58.31 -15.76
C PRO A 181 -10.54 -57.40 -15.93
N GLN A 182 -10.29 -56.15 -16.35
CA GLN A 182 -11.29 -55.28 -17.04
C GLN A 182 -11.43 -55.71 -18.51
N PRO A 183 -12.59 -55.48 -19.17
CA PRO A 183 -12.68 -54.31 -20.07
C PRO A 183 -14.09 -53.65 -20.17
N ALA A 184 -14.13 -52.39 -20.64
CA ALA A 184 -15.29 -51.61 -21.10
C ALA A 184 -15.74 -52.07 -22.53
N PRO A 185 -16.57 -51.36 -23.35
CA PRO A 185 -17.52 -50.22 -23.18
C PRO A 185 -18.89 -50.42 -23.94
N VAL A 186 -19.95 -49.60 -23.71
CA VAL A 186 -21.03 -49.38 -24.71
C VAL A 186 -21.67 -47.97 -24.58
N VAL A 187 -21.75 -47.25 -25.70
CA VAL A 187 -22.59 -46.06 -26.06
C VAL A 187 -23.38 -46.49 -27.34
N PRO A 188 -24.18 -45.68 -28.10
CA PRO A 188 -25.15 -44.57 -27.89
C PRO A 188 -26.52 -44.79 -28.63
N GLU A 189 -27.54 -43.95 -28.40
CA GLU A 189 -28.58 -43.60 -29.41
C GLU A 189 -29.02 -42.11 -29.23
N LYS A 190 -28.72 -41.17 -30.14
CA LYS A 190 -29.30 -40.77 -31.47
C LYS A 190 -30.53 -39.83 -31.39
N LYS A 191 -30.32 -38.56 -31.79
CA LYS A 191 -30.92 -37.77 -32.93
C LYS A 191 -32.34 -37.23 -32.67
N GLU A 192 -32.68 -35.96 -32.92
CA GLU A 192 -32.75 -35.31 -34.25
C GLU A 192 -32.87 -33.76 -34.19
N GLU A 193 -32.28 -33.09 -35.20
CA GLU A 193 -32.50 -31.70 -35.68
C GLU A 193 -33.54 -31.73 -36.85
N PRO A 194 -34.17 -30.62 -37.38
CA PRO A 194 -33.46 -29.46 -37.99
C PRO A 194 -34.17 -28.08 -38.22
N LYS A 195 -33.33 -27.06 -38.52
CA LYS A 195 -33.43 -25.87 -39.46
C LYS A 195 -34.60 -24.87 -39.34
N THR A 196 -34.42 -23.54 -39.47
CA THR A 196 -34.03 -22.76 -40.68
C THR A 196 -33.69 -21.27 -40.39
N GLU A 197 -32.75 -20.69 -41.15
CA GLU A 197 -32.50 -19.24 -41.45
C GLU A 197 -33.64 -18.60 -42.30
N PRO A 198 -33.76 -17.26 -42.55
CA PRO A 198 -32.69 -16.29 -42.90
C PRO A 198 -32.83 -14.82 -42.39
N GLU A 199 -31.80 -13.99 -42.61
CA GLU A 199 -31.74 -12.53 -42.42
C GLU A 199 -32.66 -11.70 -43.36
N PRO A 200 -32.95 -10.43 -43.02
CA PRO A 200 -32.62 -9.35 -43.97
C PRO A 200 -32.05 -8.05 -43.36
N LYS A 201 -31.44 -7.26 -44.25
CA LYS A 201 -30.70 -5.98 -44.10
C LYS A 201 -31.56 -4.75 -43.74
N THR A 202 -30.85 -3.60 -43.63
CA THR A 202 -31.25 -2.16 -43.62
C THR A 202 -31.78 -1.64 -42.28
N GLU A 203 -31.33 -0.52 -41.68
CA GLU A 203 -31.00 0.82 -42.17
C GLU A 203 -30.17 1.61 -41.13
N THR A 204 -29.29 2.51 -41.57
CA THR A 204 -28.69 3.59 -40.76
C THR A 204 -29.68 4.74 -40.53
N PRO A 205 -29.63 5.40 -39.36
CA PRO A 205 -29.80 6.85 -39.28
C PRO A 205 -28.54 7.56 -38.77
N LYS A 206 -28.29 8.73 -39.36
CA LYS A 206 -27.22 9.68 -39.04
C LYS A 206 -27.53 10.48 -37.77
N HIS A 207 -26.43 10.92 -37.12
CA HIS A 207 -26.29 12.10 -36.26
C HIS A 207 -27.08 12.17 -34.95
N GLU A 208 -26.36 12.11 -33.83
CA GLU A 208 -26.23 13.26 -32.93
C GLU A 208 -24.93 13.15 -32.11
N THR A 209 -24.04 14.10 -32.31
CA THR A 209 -22.81 14.27 -31.53
C THR A 209 -23.20 14.80 -30.16
N VAL A 210 -23.36 13.92 -29.18
CA VAL A 210 -23.48 14.35 -27.78
C VAL A 210 -22.08 14.77 -27.33
N LYS A 211 -21.89 16.10 -27.22
CA LYS A 211 -20.74 16.69 -26.54
C LYS A 211 -20.75 16.20 -25.09
N GLU A 212 -19.77 15.38 -24.76
CA GLU A 212 -19.42 15.03 -23.39
C GLU A 212 -19.11 16.31 -22.61
N PRO A 213 -19.73 16.57 -21.44
CA PRO A 213 -19.38 17.73 -20.63
C PRO A 213 -17.96 17.55 -20.07
N GLN A 214 -17.04 18.39 -20.54
CA GLN A 214 -15.71 18.51 -19.94
C GLN A 214 -15.87 18.93 -18.47
N PRO A 215 -15.15 18.29 -17.52
CA PRO A 215 -15.09 18.79 -16.16
C PRO A 215 -14.39 20.16 -16.16
N THR A 216 -15.15 21.21 -15.84
CA THR A 216 -14.60 22.54 -15.60
C THR A 216 -13.83 22.54 -14.30
N PHE A 217 -12.50 22.49 -14.39
CA PHE A 217 -11.63 22.86 -13.27
C PHE A 217 -11.76 24.37 -13.00
N PRO A 218 -11.91 24.81 -11.74
CA PRO A 218 -11.80 26.24 -11.42
C PRO A 218 -10.39 26.73 -11.77
N LYS A 219 -10.31 27.79 -12.58
CA LYS A 219 -9.05 28.47 -12.90
C LYS A 219 -8.41 29.02 -11.61
N PRO A 220 -7.08 29.05 -11.50
CA PRO A 220 -6.41 29.70 -10.39
C PRO A 220 -6.78 31.19 -10.38
N VAL A 221 -7.20 31.69 -9.22
CA VAL A 221 -7.35 33.12 -8.97
C VAL A 221 -5.97 33.75 -9.17
N GLN A 222 -5.84 34.62 -10.17
CA GLN A 222 -4.67 35.47 -10.33
C GLN A 222 -4.65 36.45 -9.16
N GLU A 223 -3.72 36.27 -8.22
CA GLU A 223 -3.38 37.30 -7.25
C GLU A 223 -2.90 38.55 -7.99
N LYS A 224 -3.62 39.65 -7.82
CA LYS A 224 -3.16 40.98 -8.24
C LYS A 224 -1.87 41.31 -7.45
N PRO A 225 -0.85 41.93 -8.07
CA PRO A 225 0.32 42.39 -7.33
C PRO A 225 -0.10 43.47 -6.33
N LYS A 226 0.32 43.34 -5.07
CA LYS A 226 0.24 44.41 -4.06
C LYS A 226 1.06 45.60 -4.54
N GLU A 227 0.37 46.72 -4.76
CA GLU A 227 0.95 48.03 -4.97
C GLU A 227 1.80 48.39 -3.74
N LYS A 228 3.06 48.76 -3.97
CA LYS A 228 3.96 49.23 -2.92
C LYS A 228 3.49 50.60 -2.46
N GLU A 229 2.96 50.71 -1.24
CA GLU A 229 2.82 52.00 -0.57
C GLU A 229 4.23 52.58 -0.31
N GLU A 230 4.51 53.73 -0.92
CA GLU A 230 5.68 54.55 -0.59
C GLU A 230 5.53 55.12 0.83
N PRO A 231 6.62 55.19 1.62
CA PRO A 231 6.57 55.84 2.93
C PRO A 231 6.43 57.37 2.80
N PRO A 232 5.70 58.04 3.71
CA PRO A 232 5.43 59.46 3.60
C PRO A 232 6.71 60.30 3.79
N LYS A 233 6.95 61.21 2.85
CA LYS A 233 8.02 62.22 2.90
C LYS A 233 7.83 63.13 4.13
N ARG A 234 8.78 63.07 5.07
CA ARG A 234 8.92 64.07 6.13
C ARG A 234 9.14 65.45 5.51
N LYS A 235 8.17 66.37 5.68
CA LYS A 235 8.39 67.80 5.43
C LYS A 235 9.27 68.35 6.56
N LEU A 236 10.53 68.67 6.27
CA LEU A 236 11.29 69.62 7.08
C LEU A 236 10.60 70.98 6.98
N LYS A 237 10.19 71.53 8.13
CA LYS A 237 9.89 72.95 8.25
C LYS A 237 11.24 73.69 8.20
N LEU A 238 11.41 74.56 7.23
CA LEU A 238 12.36 75.65 7.29
C LEU A 238 11.56 76.96 7.25
N PHE A 239 11.91 77.84 8.18
CA PHE A 239 11.42 79.20 8.44
C PHE A 239 10.10 79.29 9.23
#